data_AF-A0A1V5RVH2-F1
#
_entry.id   AF-A0A1V5RVH2-F1
#
_cell.length_a   1.000
_cell.length_b   1.000
_cell.length_c   1.000
_cell.angle_alpha   90.00
_cell.angle_beta   90.00
_cell.angle_gamma   90.00
#
_symmetry.space_group_name_H-M   'P 1'
#
loop_
_entity.id
_entity.type
_entity.pdbx_description
1 polymer ?
#
loop_
_entity_poly.entity_id
_entity_poly.type
_entity_poly.pdbx_seq_one_letter_code
_entity_poly.pdbx_strand_id
1 'polypeptide(L)'
;MANGALCVIDNSRKAAYGYDQRAEVFGSLGMVATSNDTLSTAVVSDENGVTGEKPLYFFLERYMQSFSQEMVDFVSAIENNTPVPVGIEAGLESVKIALAAKKSVLLHRPVKLSEIEG
;
A
#
# COMPACT_ATOMS: atom_id res chain seq x y z
N MET A 1 2.38 4.89 16.43
CA MET A 1 1.62 3.69 16.86
C MET A 1 1.61 3.60 18.37
N ALA A 2 0.64 2.90 18.99
CA ALA A 2 0.58 2.76 20.46
C ALA A 2 1.84 2.12 21.08
N ASN A 3 2.55 1.30 20.29
CA ASN A 3 3.79 0.62 20.68
C ASN A 3 5.09 1.40 20.36
N GLY A 4 4.99 2.66 19.91
CA GLY A 4 6.17 3.46 19.55
C GLY A 4 6.77 3.19 18.17
N ALA A 5 6.25 2.23 17.40
CA ALA A 5 6.69 2.01 16.02
C ALA A 5 6.40 3.22 15.12
N LEU A 6 7.30 3.46 14.17
CA LEU A 6 7.23 4.53 13.18
C LEU A 6 6.87 3.95 11.80
N CYS A 7 6.15 4.72 11.00
CA CYS A 7 5.75 4.39 9.64
C CYS A 7 5.99 5.62 8.76
N VAL A 8 6.57 5.42 7.57
CA VAL A 8 6.82 6.47 6.58
C VAL A 8 6.12 6.07 5.29
N ILE A 9 5.37 7.01 4.71
CA ILE A 9 4.67 6.83 3.43
C ILE A 9 5.13 7.96 2.51
N ASP A 10 5.61 7.59 1.32
CA ASP A 10 5.93 8.52 0.24
C ASP A 10 4.97 8.28 -0.93
N ASN A 11 4.46 9.36 -1.51
CA ASN A 11 3.59 9.28 -2.67
C ASN A 11 4.02 10.28 -3.75
N SER A 12 4.05 9.80 -4.99
CA SER A 12 4.17 10.64 -6.18
C SER A 12 2.97 10.41 -7.10
N ARG A 13 2.49 11.49 -7.73
CA ARG A 13 1.48 11.42 -8.80
C ARG A 13 2.05 10.96 -10.14
N LYS A 14 3.38 10.88 -10.26
CA LYS A 14 4.05 10.45 -11.49
C LYS A 14 5.30 9.63 -11.16
N ALA A 15 5.29 8.38 -11.58
CA ALA A 15 6.48 7.55 -11.71
C ALA A 15 6.63 7.20 -13.19
N ALA A 16 7.71 7.64 -13.83
CA ALA A 16 7.90 7.50 -15.28
C ALA A 16 8.08 6.04 -15.74
N TYR A 17 8.27 5.11 -14.79
CA TYR A 17 8.62 3.72 -15.03
C TYR A 17 7.50 2.74 -14.68
N GLY A 18 6.33 3.21 -14.22
CA GLY A 18 5.18 2.36 -13.88
C GLY A 18 4.69 2.55 -12.44
N TYR A 19 3.87 1.62 -11.95
CA TYR A 19 3.38 1.65 -10.57
C TYR A 19 4.51 1.26 -9.60
N ASP A 20 4.90 2.19 -8.72
CA ASP A 20 5.83 1.92 -7.62
C ASP A 20 5.06 1.70 -6.31
N GLN A 21 5.02 0.45 -5.86
CA GLN A 21 4.35 0.02 -4.64
C GLN A 21 5.22 -0.98 -3.91
N ARG A 22 5.97 -0.47 -2.94
CA ARG A 22 6.87 -1.24 -2.09
C ARG A 22 6.43 -1.07 -0.65
N ALA A 23 6.61 -2.12 0.14
CA ALA A 23 6.44 -2.09 1.58
C ALA A 23 7.65 -2.73 2.24
N GLU A 24 8.09 -2.17 3.36
CA GLU A 24 9.19 -2.69 4.16
C GLU A 24 8.79 -2.62 5.64
N VAL A 25 9.10 -3.68 6.38
CA VAL A 25 8.93 -3.73 7.83
C VAL A 25 10.24 -4.25 8.44
N PHE A 26 10.89 -3.39 9.21
CA PHE A 26 12.06 -3.72 10.02
C PHE A 26 11.65 -3.94 11.48
N GLY A 27 12.22 -4.97 12.12
CA GLY A 27 11.97 -5.33 13.51
C GLY A 27 13.19 -5.94 14.19
N SER A 28 13.04 -6.34 15.46
CA SER A 28 14.15 -6.79 16.30
C SER A 28 14.88 -8.04 15.80
N LEU A 29 14.25 -8.85 14.93
CA LEU A 29 14.79 -10.11 14.44
C LEU A 29 15.12 -10.09 12.94
N GLY A 30 14.97 -8.93 12.27
CA GLY A 30 15.23 -8.80 10.85
C GLY A 30 14.23 -7.89 10.14
N MET A 31 14.10 -8.09 8.84
CA MET A 31 13.31 -7.24 7.96
C MET A 31 12.68 -8.06 6.83
N VAL A 32 11.50 -7.64 6.39
CA VAL A 32 10.84 -8.10 5.17
C VAL A 32 10.54 -6.90 4.28
N ALA A 33 10.73 -7.06 2.98
CA ALA A 33 10.38 -6.06 1.98
C ALA A 33 9.73 -6.72 0.77
N THR A 34 8.78 -6.01 0.16
CA THR A 34 8.19 -6.38 -1.13
C THR A 34 8.75 -5.49 -2.23
N SER A 35 9.04 -6.10 -3.37
CA SER A 35 9.42 -5.39 -4.60
C SER A 35 8.20 -5.17 -5.49
N ASN A 36 8.37 -4.40 -6.56
CA ASN A 36 7.32 -4.17 -7.54
C ASN A 36 7.07 -5.44 -8.37
N ASP A 37 5.80 -5.70 -8.68
CA ASP A 37 5.43 -6.73 -9.64
C ASP A 37 5.90 -6.34 -11.05
N THR A 38 6.50 -7.29 -11.76
CA THR A 38 6.91 -7.15 -13.16
C THR A 38 6.19 -8.19 -14.03
N LEU A 39 6.08 -7.93 -15.33
CA LEU A 39 5.45 -8.89 -16.27
C LEU A 39 6.22 -10.20 -16.39
N SER A 40 7.55 -10.15 -16.24
CA SER A 40 8.43 -11.30 -16.31
C SER A 40 9.64 -11.11 -15.39
N THR A 41 10.39 -12.20 -15.18
CA THR A 41 11.70 -12.19 -14.52
C THR A 41 12.85 -12.10 -15.51
N ALA A 42 12.58 -11.76 -16.77
CA ALA A 42 13.59 -11.72 -17.82
C ALA A 42 14.62 -10.62 -17.56
N VAL A 43 15.88 -10.96 -17.86
CA VAL A 43 17.01 -10.04 -17.76
C VAL A 43 17.82 -10.15 -19.05
N VAL A 44 18.06 -9.01 -19.69
CA VAL A 44 18.95 -8.89 -20.85
C VAL A 44 20.32 -8.41 -20.36
N SER A 45 21.38 -9.11 -20.73
CA SER A 45 22.78 -8.75 -20.42
C SER A 45 23.57 -8.60 -21.71
N ASP A 46 24.00 -7.38 -22.01
CA ASP A 46 24.80 -7.05 -23.20
C ASP A 46 25.90 -6.02 -22.87
N GLU A 47 26.61 -5.53 -23.89
CA GLU A 47 27.69 -4.54 -23.72
C GLU A 47 27.24 -3.20 -23.13
N ASN A 48 25.93 -2.90 -23.17
CA ASN A 48 25.33 -1.68 -22.63
C ASN A 48 24.82 -1.85 -21.19
N GLY A 49 24.74 -3.08 -20.67
CA GLY A 49 24.47 -3.36 -19.26
C GLY A 49 23.53 -4.54 -19.02
N VAL A 50 22.93 -4.53 -17.82
CA VAL A 50 21.97 -5.55 -17.35
C VAL A 50 20.62 -4.87 -17.13
N THR A 51 19.62 -5.23 -17.93
CA THR A 51 18.30 -4.59 -17.93
C THR A 51 17.21 -5.62 -17.65
N GLY A 52 16.35 -5.32 -16.68
CA GLY A 52 15.15 -6.10 -16.37
C GLY A 52 13.85 -5.39 -16.75
N GLU A 53 12.73 -6.06 -16.52
CA GLU A 53 11.39 -5.53 -16.76
C GLU A 53 11.08 -4.27 -15.93
N LYS A 54 10.20 -3.44 -16.47
CA LYS A 54 9.58 -2.35 -15.72
C LYS A 54 8.48 -2.90 -14.81
N PRO A 55 8.17 -2.22 -13.70
CA PRO A 55 6.95 -2.47 -12.94
C PRO A 55 5.70 -2.46 -13.81
N LEU A 56 4.66 -3.20 -13.41
CA LEU A 56 3.36 -3.16 -14.06
C LEU A 56 2.88 -1.72 -14.25
N TYR A 57 2.39 -1.41 -15.44
CA TYR A 57 2.11 -0.04 -15.87
C TYR A 57 0.62 0.27 -15.94
N PHE A 58 -0.22 -0.72 -16.22
CA PHE A 58 -1.66 -0.53 -16.36
C PHE A 58 -2.42 -1.01 -15.11
N PHE A 59 -3.42 -0.24 -14.69
CA PHE A 59 -4.11 -0.49 -13.41
C PHE A 59 -4.77 -1.87 -13.36
N LEU A 60 -5.35 -2.33 -14.48
CA LEU A 60 -6.01 -3.65 -14.52
C LEU A 60 -4.98 -4.75 -14.30
N GLU A 61 -3.84 -4.72 -14.99
CA GLU A 61 -2.78 -5.71 -14.82
C GLU A 61 -2.28 -5.73 -13.38
N ARG A 62 -2.14 -4.55 -12.77
CA ARG A 62 -1.64 -4.41 -11.40
C ARG A 62 -2.60 -4.92 -10.33
N TYR A 63 -3.90 -4.70 -10.48
CA TYR A 63 -4.90 -4.92 -9.42
C TYR A 63 -5.93 -6.01 -9.71
N MET A 64 -5.89 -6.65 -10.88
CA MET A 64 -6.87 -7.68 -11.24
C MET A 64 -6.93 -8.78 -10.19
N GLN A 65 -5.78 -9.30 -9.74
CA GLN A 65 -5.75 -10.33 -8.71
C GLN A 65 -6.31 -9.85 -7.37
N SER A 66 -5.99 -8.62 -6.94
CA SER A 66 -6.50 -8.09 -5.68
C SER A 66 -8.01 -7.87 -5.72
N PHE A 67 -8.56 -7.35 -6.83
CA PHE A 67 -10.01 -7.20 -6.98
C PHE A 67 -10.73 -8.54 -7.07
N SER A 68 -10.17 -9.51 -7.79
CA SER A 68 -10.74 -10.87 -7.83
C SER A 68 -10.79 -11.49 -6.44
N GLN A 69 -9.72 -11.36 -5.65
CA GLN A 69 -9.68 -11.90 -4.29
C GLN A 69 -10.65 -11.18 -3.35
N GLU A 70 -10.70 -9.85 -3.39
CA GLU A 70 -11.65 -9.05 -2.59
C GLU A 70 -13.11 -9.47 -2.85
N MET A 71 -13.47 -9.68 -4.12
CA MET A 71 -14.82 -10.13 -4.47
C MET A 71 -15.12 -11.55 -3.95
N VAL A 72 -14.15 -12.46 -4.01
CA VAL A 72 -14.28 -13.80 -3.44
C VAL A 72 -14.49 -13.73 -1.93
N ASP A 73 -13.69 -12.91 -1.23
CA ASP A 73 -13.78 -12.76 0.22
C ASP A 73 -15.12 -12.15 0.64
N PHE A 74 -15.63 -11.16 -0.12
CA PHE A 74 -16.93 -10.56 0.12
C PHE A 74 -18.09 -11.54 -0.06
N VAL A 75 -18.10 -12.31 -1.15
CA VAL A 75 -19.13 -13.32 -1.40
C VAL A 75 -19.08 -14.41 -0.32
N SER A 76 -17.89 -14.87 0.04
CA SER A 76 -17.70 -15.86 1.10
C SER A 76 -18.25 -15.39 2.45
N ALA A 77 -18.05 -14.11 2.80
CA ALA A 77 -18.59 -13.53 4.02
C ALA A 77 -20.13 -13.55 4.05
N ILE A 78 -20.77 -13.29 2.90
CA ILE A 78 -22.23 -13.37 2.76
C ILE A 78 -22.72 -14.82 2.91
N GLU A 79 -22.14 -15.75 2.15
CA GLU A 79 -22.58 -17.15 2.11
C GLU A 79 -22.44 -17.84 3.48
N ASN A 80 -21.38 -17.51 4.21
CA ASN A 80 -21.08 -18.12 5.51
C ASN A 80 -21.62 -17.32 6.70
N ASN A 81 -22.27 -16.17 6.45
CA ASN A 81 -22.74 -15.24 7.49
C ASN A 81 -21.61 -14.89 8.48
N THR A 82 -20.43 -14.55 7.95
CA THR A 82 -19.25 -14.12 8.71
C THR A 82 -18.95 -12.65 8.44
N PRO A 83 -18.18 -11.98 9.33
CA PRO A 83 -17.72 -10.62 9.05
C PRO A 83 -16.81 -10.55 7.82
N VAL A 84 -16.90 -9.46 7.06
CA VAL A 84 -15.94 -9.16 6.00
C VAL A 84 -14.54 -8.91 6.58
N PRO A 85 -13.45 -9.23 5.85
CA PRO A 85 -12.09 -9.00 6.35
C PRO A 85 -11.76 -7.53 6.62
N VAL A 86 -12.40 -6.60 5.89
CA VAL A 86 -12.20 -5.15 6.00
C VAL A 86 -13.55 -4.48 6.29
N GLY A 87 -13.81 -4.20 7.57
CA GLY A 87 -15.04 -3.56 8.05
C GLY A 87 -15.04 -2.03 7.95
N ILE A 88 -16.13 -1.42 8.41
CA ILE A 88 -16.33 0.04 8.38
C ILE A 88 -15.29 0.79 9.22
N GLU A 89 -14.83 0.18 10.31
CA GLU A 89 -13.84 0.75 11.23
C GLU A 89 -12.50 0.98 10.52
N ALA A 90 -12.07 0.06 9.66
CA ALA A 90 -10.85 0.22 8.87
C ALA A 90 -10.95 1.41 7.91
N GLY A 91 -12.12 1.59 7.27
CA GLY A 91 -12.41 2.74 6.44
C GLY A 91 -12.36 4.06 7.23
N LEU A 92 -13.03 4.11 8.39
CA LEU A 92 -13.06 5.29 9.25
C LEU A 92 -11.66 5.70 9.73
N GLU A 93 -10.87 4.76 10.21
CA GLU A 93 -9.51 5.04 10.70
C GLU A 93 -8.58 5.52 9.58
N SER A 94 -8.71 4.97 8.36
CA SER A 94 -7.93 5.45 7.20
C SER A 94 -8.22 6.92 6.86
N VAL A 95 -9.49 7.34 6.96
CA VAL A 95 -9.91 8.73 6.72
C VAL A 95 -9.40 9.64 7.81
N LYS A 96 -9.46 9.24 9.09
CA LYS A 96 -8.91 10.03 10.20
C LYS A 96 -7.41 10.28 10.04
N ILE A 97 -6.65 9.26 9.62
CA ILE A 97 -5.22 9.39 9.34
C ILE A 97 -4.99 10.40 8.20
N ALA A 98 -5.76 10.32 7.11
CA ALA A 98 -5.65 11.27 6.00
C ALA A 98 -5.97 12.72 6.42
N LEU A 99 -7.00 12.91 7.25
CA LEU A 99 -7.35 14.23 7.81
C LEU A 99 -6.25 14.76 8.74
N ALA A 100 -5.65 13.91 9.58
CA ALA A 100 -4.50 14.26 10.41
C ALA A 100 -3.30 14.69 9.57
N ALA A 101 -2.98 13.97 8.49
CA ALA A 101 -1.91 14.33 7.57
C ALA A 101 -2.17 15.70 6.91
N LYS A 102 -3.40 15.95 6.44
CA LYS A 102 -3.81 17.24 5.88
C LYS A 102 -3.65 18.38 6.90
N LYS A 103 -4.10 18.19 8.14
CA LYS A 103 -3.98 19.18 9.23
C LYS A 103 -2.52 19.43 9.61
N SER A 104 -1.69 18.39 9.63
CA SER A 104 -0.24 18.46 9.89
C SER A 104 0.48 19.36 8.89
N VAL A 105 0.18 19.20 7.58
CA VAL A 105 0.74 20.04 6.53
C VAL A 105 0.38 21.51 6.73
N LEU A 106 -0.88 21.81 7.07
CA LEU A 106 -1.36 23.19 7.27
C LEU A 106 -0.75 23.86 8.52
N LEU A 107 -0.48 23.09 9.57
CA LEU A 107 0.03 23.60 10.84
C LEU A 107 1.56 23.51 10.98
N HIS A 108 2.24 22.88 10.03
CA HIS A 108 3.69 22.62 10.08
C HIS A 108 4.16 21.92 11.37
N ARG A 109 3.37 20.96 11.88
CA ARG A 109 3.72 20.16 13.07
C ARG A 109 3.06 18.78 13.05
N PRO A 110 3.58 17.80 13.79
CA PRO A 110 2.86 16.55 14.04
C PRO A 110 1.46 16.80 14.63
N VAL A 111 0.48 16.01 14.19
CA VAL A 111 -0.92 16.04 14.65
C VAL A 111 -1.31 14.67 15.20
N LYS A 112 -1.85 14.63 16.42
CA LYS A 112 -2.35 13.40 17.03
C LYS A 112 -3.73 13.06 16.46
N LEU A 113 -4.06 11.76 16.38
CA LEU A 113 -5.40 11.33 15.94
C LEU A 113 -6.52 11.85 16.85
N SER A 114 -6.25 12.08 18.14
CA SER A 114 -7.20 12.69 19.08
C SER A 114 -7.55 14.16 18.75
N GLU A 115 -6.83 14.81 17.83
CA GLU A 115 -7.12 16.17 17.34
C GLU A 115 -8.01 16.16 16.09
N ILE A 116 -8.41 14.98 15.61
CA ILE A 116 -9.32 14.80 14.48
C ILE A 116 -10.68 14.38 15.02
N GLU A 117 -11.65 15.27 14.83
CA GLU A 117 -13.04 15.01 15.15
C GLU A 117 -13.64 14.06 14.11
N GLY A 118 -14.46 13.13 14.58
CA GLY A 118 -15.24 12.18 13.79
C GLY A 118 -16.58 11.96 14.46
#